data_AF-A0A183D9U2-F1
#
_entry.id   AF-A0A183D9U2-F1
#
_cell.length_a   1.000
_cell.length_b   1.000
_cell.length_c   1.000
_cell.angle_alpha   90.00
_cell.angle_beta   90.00
_cell.angle_gamma   90.00
#
_symmetry.space_group_name_H-M   'P 1'
#
loop_
_entity.id
_entity.type
_entity.pdbx_description
1 polymer ?
#
loop_
_entity_poly.entity_id
_entity_poly.type
_entity_poly.pdbx_seq_one_letter_code
_entity_poly.pdbx_strand_id
1 'polypeptide(L)'
;LSILLPISAVTENMKRAQRRNAIMEQKLLFRKGISTCKTPQLCKNAKAESSDGIVEMTINEIINGKADDDFPGLVPLIRQYLDGADVDVDTRCTVSQYLSFIQKRASGELQTLATWMRAFIGEHPEYGHDSFVSDRIVYDMLKTVRIFGYWVLWFFEPLLLVGINTSHGVSAEYLARNSIHLYFLHTKNTEIVLG
;
A
#
# COMPACT_ATOMS: atom_id res chain seq x y z
N LEU A 1 -7.29 15.55 -14.98
CA LEU A 1 -6.27 15.40 -13.93
C LEU A 1 -4.88 15.38 -14.57
N SER A 2 -3.88 16.09 -14.04
CA SER A 2 -2.48 16.05 -14.52
C SER A 2 -1.54 15.60 -13.39
N ILE A 3 -0.81 14.50 -13.61
CA ILE A 3 0.14 13.91 -12.65
C ILE A 3 1.57 13.96 -13.23
N LEU A 4 1.82 14.92 -14.12
CA LEU A 4 3.11 15.07 -14.78
C LEU A 4 4.16 15.62 -13.80
N LEU A 5 5.30 14.95 -13.74
CA LEU A 5 6.46 15.30 -12.94
C LEU A 5 7.72 15.33 -13.84
N PRO A 6 8.65 16.30 -13.67
CA PRO A 6 9.93 16.29 -14.38
C PRO A 6 10.71 15.01 -14.13
N ILE A 7 11.41 14.51 -15.15
CA ILE A 7 12.20 13.25 -15.08
C ILE A 7 13.26 13.31 -13.96
N SER A 8 13.81 14.49 -13.67
CA SER A 8 14.76 14.70 -12.57
C SER A 8 14.14 14.36 -11.20
N ALA A 9 12.92 14.81 -10.94
CA ALA A 9 12.20 14.53 -9.70
C ALA A 9 11.73 13.07 -9.62
N VAL A 10 11.37 12.45 -10.75
CA VAL A 10 11.11 11.00 -10.82
C VAL A 10 12.36 10.20 -10.46
N THR A 11 13.52 10.57 -11.02
CA THR A 11 14.80 9.91 -10.72
C THR A 11 15.15 10.02 -9.24
N GLU A 12 14.92 11.17 -8.62
CA GLU A 12 15.12 11.36 -7.19
C GLU A 12 14.15 10.49 -6.37
N ASN A 13 12.87 10.42 -6.74
CA ASN A 13 11.91 9.52 -6.10
C ASN A 13 12.34 8.05 -6.17
N MET A 14 12.90 7.60 -7.30
CA MET A 14 13.41 6.23 -7.43
C MET A 14 14.53 5.94 -6.44
N LYS A 15 15.47 6.88 -6.25
CA LYS A 15 16.54 6.73 -5.24
C LYS A 15 15.97 6.67 -3.83
N ARG A 16 14.99 7.51 -3.50
CA ARG A 16 14.35 7.53 -2.18
C ARG A 16 13.54 6.26 -1.91
N ALA A 17 12.82 5.76 -2.92
CA ALA A 17 11.97 4.57 -2.81
C ALA A 17 12.74 3.27 -2.54
N GLN A 18 14.03 3.22 -2.91
CA GLN A 18 14.88 2.05 -2.67
C GLN A 18 15.41 1.96 -1.23
N ARG A 19 15.34 3.04 -0.45
CA ARG A 19 15.82 3.02 0.94
C ARG A 19 15.02 2.03 1.79
N ARG A 20 15.68 1.44 2.79
CA ARG A 20 15.01 0.60 3.78
C ARG A 20 13.86 1.39 4.42
N ASN A 21 12.70 0.73 4.57
CA ASN A 21 11.49 1.33 5.13
C ASN A 21 11.00 2.61 4.43
N ALA A 22 11.29 2.77 3.12
CA ALA A 22 10.93 3.98 2.39
C ALA A 22 9.45 4.37 2.48
N ILE A 23 8.54 3.41 2.58
CA ILE A 23 7.10 3.67 2.70
C ILE A 23 6.75 4.49 3.95
N MET A 24 7.46 4.27 5.07
CA MET A 24 7.17 4.91 6.36
C MET A 24 8.01 6.16 6.59
N GLU A 25 9.25 6.17 6.11
CA GLU A 25 10.23 7.18 6.49
C GLU A 25 10.50 8.21 5.38
N GLN A 26 10.36 7.83 4.12
CA GLN A 26 10.77 8.67 3.00
C GLN A 26 9.60 9.50 2.48
N LYS A 27 9.91 10.72 2.06
CA LYS A 27 8.98 11.60 1.36
C LYS A 27 9.33 11.63 -0.11
N LEU A 28 8.33 11.48 -0.96
CA LEU A 28 8.46 11.55 -2.40
C LEU A 28 7.98 12.90 -2.92
N LEU A 29 8.66 13.40 -3.94
CA LEU A 29 8.25 14.58 -4.69
C LEU A 29 6.98 14.25 -5.47
N PHE A 30 5.90 14.96 -5.17
CA PHE A 30 4.60 14.71 -5.78
C PHE A 30 3.82 16.00 -5.98
N ARG A 31 2.94 16.02 -6.98
CA ARG A 31 2.23 17.24 -7.37
C ARG A 31 1.05 17.51 -6.43
N LYS A 32 0.98 18.73 -5.87
CA LYS A 32 -0.10 19.20 -4.97
C LYS A 32 -1.41 19.49 -5.73
N GLY A 33 -1.33 19.97 -6.97
CA GLY A 33 -2.47 20.40 -7.79
C GLY A 33 -3.26 19.29 -8.47
N ILE A 34 -3.66 18.26 -7.73
CA ILE A 34 -4.53 17.16 -8.21
C ILE A 34 -6.02 17.46 -7.94
N SER A 35 -6.31 18.47 -7.12
CA SER A 35 -7.66 18.83 -6.69
C SER A 35 -8.61 19.07 -7.86
N THR A 36 -9.58 18.16 -8.02
CA THR A 36 -10.79 18.37 -8.78
C THR A 36 -11.59 19.45 -8.06
N CYS A 37 -11.58 20.63 -8.64
CA CYS A 37 -12.41 21.76 -8.27
C CYS A 37 -13.86 21.32 -8.03
N LYS A 38 -14.32 21.34 -6.77
CA LYS A 38 -15.74 21.11 -6.43
C LYS A 38 -16.66 22.23 -6.96
N THR A 39 -16.09 23.34 -7.44
CA THR A 39 -16.80 24.43 -8.10
C THR A 39 -16.00 24.96 -9.30
N PRO A 40 -16.55 24.99 -10.53
CA PRO A 40 -15.87 25.48 -11.74
C PRO A 40 -15.46 26.97 -11.69
N GLN A 41 -15.99 27.74 -10.74
CA GLN A 41 -15.81 29.19 -10.66
C GLN A 41 -14.59 29.62 -9.81
N LEU A 42 -14.11 28.80 -8.88
CA LEU A 42 -12.98 29.17 -8.00
C LEU A 42 -11.60 28.85 -8.59
N CYS A 43 -11.54 27.95 -9.58
CA CYS A 43 -10.29 27.46 -10.13
C CYS A 43 -9.71 28.27 -11.30
N LYS A 44 -10.37 29.37 -11.67
CA LYS A 44 -9.82 30.32 -12.63
C LYS A 44 -8.73 31.21 -12.03
N ASN A 45 -8.56 31.19 -10.70
CA ASN A 45 -7.65 32.09 -9.98
C ASN A 45 -6.44 31.37 -9.35
N ALA A 46 -6.25 30.07 -9.57
CA ALA A 46 -5.00 29.41 -9.20
C ALA A 46 -3.93 29.74 -10.25
N LYS A 47 -3.42 30.98 -10.19
CA LYS A 47 -2.23 31.38 -10.92
C LYS A 47 -1.10 30.41 -10.61
N ALA A 48 -0.60 29.77 -11.66
CA ALA A 48 0.65 29.04 -11.66
C ALA A 48 1.79 30.06 -11.49
N GLU A 49 2.20 30.32 -10.27
CA GLU A 49 3.38 31.13 -9.98
C GLU A 49 4.46 30.24 -9.34
N SER A 50 5.56 30.11 -10.10
CA SER A 50 6.96 29.81 -9.71
C SER A 50 7.24 28.78 -8.62
N SER A 51 8.00 27.72 -8.98
CA SER A 51 8.32 26.48 -8.22
C SER A 51 7.21 25.41 -8.22
N ASP A 52 6.56 25.29 -9.37
CA ASP A 52 6.00 24.08 -9.99
C ASP A 52 5.20 23.10 -9.11
N GLY A 53 4.42 23.53 -8.12
CA GLY A 53 3.36 22.71 -7.52
C GLY A 53 3.77 21.32 -6.98
N ILE A 54 5.06 21.06 -6.82
CA ILE A 54 5.64 19.78 -6.41
C ILE A 54 6.03 19.92 -4.95
N VAL A 55 5.53 19.01 -4.12
CA VAL A 55 5.71 19.00 -2.68
C VAL A 55 6.18 17.62 -2.26
N GLU A 56 6.98 17.57 -1.21
CA GLU A 56 7.38 16.31 -0.61
C GLU A 56 6.25 15.75 0.27
N MET A 57 5.78 14.55 -0.05
CA MET A 57 4.71 13.86 0.65
C MET A 57 5.10 12.40 0.92
N THR A 58 4.73 11.89 2.08
CA THR A 58 4.84 10.47 2.41
C THR A 58 3.89 9.63 1.55
N ILE A 59 4.15 8.32 1.45
CA ILE A 59 3.24 7.41 0.75
C ILE A 59 1.84 7.44 1.36
N ASN A 60 1.75 7.56 2.70
CA ASN A 60 0.47 7.72 3.40
C ASN A 60 -0.28 8.96 2.91
N GLU A 61 0.36 10.11 2.86
CA GLU A 61 -0.26 11.37 2.41
C GLU A 61 -0.66 11.30 0.93
N ILE A 62 0.15 10.67 0.08
CA ILE A 62 -0.16 10.51 -1.35
C ILE A 62 -1.41 9.61 -1.55
N ILE A 63 -1.50 8.51 -0.80
CA ILE A 63 -2.57 7.51 -0.95
C ILE A 63 -3.86 7.93 -0.23
N ASN A 64 -3.75 8.33 1.04
CA ASN A 64 -4.87 8.62 1.93
C ASN A 64 -5.26 10.10 1.99
N GLY A 65 -4.39 10.99 1.49
CA GLY A 65 -4.58 12.43 1.56
C GLY A 65 -3.84 13.05 2.74
N LYS A 66 -3.73 14.38 2.70
CA LYS A 66 -3.14 15.18 3.77
C LYS A 66 -4.25 16.08 4.34
N ALA A 67 -4.44 16.09 5.66
CA ALA A 67 -5.55 16.84 6.26
C ALA A 67 -5.37 18.37 6.14
N ASP A 68 -4.12 18.84 6.16
CA ASP A 68 -3.79 20.27 6.26
C ASP A 68 -3.54 20.95 4.90
N ASP A 69 -3.30 20.16 3.86
CA ASP A 69 -3.12 20.64 2.49
C ASP A 69 -4.30 20.13 1.67
N ASP A 70 -4.83 20.94 0.77
CA ASP A 70 -6.00 20.71 -0.12
C ASP A 70 -5.90 19.49 -1.09
N PHE A 71 -5.21 18.42 -0.67
CA PHE A 71 -4.89 17.22 -1.38
C PHE A 71 -5.69 16.03 -0.81
N PRO A 72 -6.76 15.59 -1.50
CA PRO A 72 -7.66 14.56 -0.99
C PRO A 72 -7.07 13.15 -0.96
N GLY A 73 -5.93 12.89 -1.62
CA GLY A 73 -5.36 11.54 -1.75
C GLY A 73 -5.86 10.77 -2.96
N LEU A 74 -5.07 9.82 -3.45
CA LEU A 74 -5.42 9.02 -4.62
C LEU A 74 -6.62 8.09 -4.36
N VAL A 75 -6.70 7.45 -3.19
CA VAL A 75 -7.80 6.52 -2.91
C VAL A 75 -9.15 7.24 -2.80
N PRO A 76 -9.28 8.37 -2.09
CA PRO A 76 -10.53 9.14 -2.07
C PRO A 76 -10.95 9.64 -3.46
N LEU A 77 -9.99 10.01 -4.33
CA LEU A 77 -10.29 10.39 -5.71
C LEU A 77 -10.83 9.22 -6.55
N ILE A 78 -10.24 8.02 -6.39
CA ILE A 78 -10.73 6.81 -7.07
C ILE A 78 -12.15 6.48 -6.57
N ARG A 79 -12.41 6.57 -5.26
CA ARG A 79 -13.75 6.34 -4.71
C ARG A 79 -14.77 7.33 -5.27
N GLN A 80 -14.42 8.62 -5.33
CA GLN A 80 -15.29 9.63 -5.94
C GLN A 80 -15.58 9.34 -7.42
N TYR A 81 -14.61 8.83 -8.17
CA TYR A 81 -14.83 8.42 -9.55
C TYR A 81 -15.77 7.21 -9.63
N LEU A 82 -15.61 6.22 -8.76
CA LEU A 82 -16.49 5.05 -8.69
C LEU A 82 -17.92 5.41 -8.27
N ASP A 83 -18.12 6.46 -7.47
CA ASP A 83 -19.46 6.94 -7.09
C ASP A 83 -20.22 7.57 -8.28
N GLY A 84 -19.49 8.18 -9.22
CA GLY A 84 -20.05 8.77 -10.43
C GLY A 84 -20.10 7.81 -11.63
N ALA A 85 -19.45 6.66 -11.54
CA ALA A 85 -19.45 5.61 -12.55
C ALA A 85 -20.56 4.60 -12.27
N ASP A 86 -21.25 4.13 -13.31
CA ASP A 86 -22.28 3.10 -13.19
C ASP A 86 -21.62 1.71 -13.00
N VAL A 87 -21.18 1.43 -11.78
CA VAL A 87 -20.49 0.19 -11.38
C VAL A 87 -21.38 -0.59 -10.43
N ASP A 88 -21.50 -1.91 -10.63
CA ASP A 88 -22.29 -2.77 -9.77
C ASP A 88 -21.74 -2.84 -8.32
N VAL A 89 -22.61 -3.23 -7.39
CA VAL A 89 -22.30 -3.22 -5.96
C VAL A 89 -21.17 -4.20 -5.61
N ASP A 90 -21.14 -5.37 -6.25
CA ASP A 90 -20.18 -6.43 -5.92
C ASP A 90 -18.78 -6.09 -6.41
N THR A 91 -18.66 -5.56 -7.64
CA THR A 91 -17.42 -5.01 -8.18
C THR A 91 -16.93 -3.85 -7.31
N ARG A 92 -17.82 -2.94 -6.89
CA ARG A 92 -17.45 -1.83 -6.01
C ARG A 92 -16.97 -2.29 -4.64
N CYS A 93 -17.61 -3.29 -4.05
CA CYS A 93 -17.17 -3.91 -2.79
C CYS A 93 -15.77 -4.51 -2.95
N THR A 94 -15.54 -5.25 -4.03
CA THR A 94 -14.25 -5.89 -4.32
C THR A 94 -13.13 -4.87 -4.53
N VAL A 95 -13.38 -3.84 -5.34
CA VAL A 95 -12.43 -2.73 -5.54
C VAL A 95 -12.17 -2.00 -4.24
N SER A 96 -13.20 -1.77 -3.42
CA SER A 96 -13.05 -1.11 -2.12
C SER A 96 -12.14 -1.90 -1.17
N GLN A 97 -12.21 -3.24 -1.17
CA GLN A 97 -11.32 -4.09 -0.38
C GLN A 97 -9.86 -3.94 -0.81
N TYR A 98 -9.59 -3.93 -2.13
CA TYR A 98 -8.25 -3.69 -2.67
C TYR A 98 -7.73 -2.29 -2.31
N LEU A 99 -8.57 -1.27 -2.45
CA LEU A 99 -8.19 0.10 -2.09
C LEU A 99 -7.90 0.20 -0.60
N SER A 100 -8.75 -0.35 0.27
CA SER A 100 -8.53 -0.38 1.72
C SER A 100 -7.21 -1.04 2.10
N PHE A 101 -6.81 -2.10 1.41
CA PHE A 101 -5.50 -2.70 1.65
C PHE A 101 -4.34 -1.78 1.30
N ILE A 102 -4.40 -1.10 0.15
CA ILE A 102 -3.39 -0.12 -0.26
C ILE A 102 -3.32 1.02 0.78
N GLN A 103 -4.46 1.50 1.26
CA GLN A 103 -4.54 2.52 2.32
C GLN A 103 -3.83 2.07 3.60
N LYS A 104 -4.13 0.85 4.07
CA LYS A 104 -3.56 0.30 5.29
C LYS A 104 -2.05 0.09 5.18
N ARG A 105 -1.57 -0.41 4.04
CA ARG A 105 -0.12 -0.54 3.78
C ARG A 105 0.56 0.82 3.71
N ALA A 106 -0.07 1.82 3.08
CA ALA A 106 0.46 3.18 3.02
C ALA A 106 0.52 3.85 4.39
N SER A 107 -0.44 3.57 5.27
CA SER A 107 -0.47 4.08 6.65
C SER A 107 0.51 3.39 7.61
N GLY A 108 1.03 2.22 7.21
CA GLY A 108 1.86 1.37 8.07
C GLY A 108 1.12 0.43 9.00
N GLU A 109 -0.21 0.43 9.02
CA GLU A 109 -1.01 -0.58 9.74
C GLU A 109 -0.68 -2.00 9.25
N LEU A 110 -0.42 -2.14 7.94
CA LEU A 110 0.04 -3.39 7.34
C LEU A 110 1.51 -3.27 6.92
N GLN A 111 2.34 -4.13 7.51
CA GLN A 111 3.75 -4.21 7.16
C GLN A 111 3.97 -4.65 5.70
N THR A 112 5.13 -4.30 5.16
CA THR A 112 5.54 -4.79 3.84
C THR A 112 6.17 -6.17 3.97
N LEU A 113 6.16 -6.96 2.89
CA LEU A 113 6.86 -8.24 2.87
C LEU A 113 8.35 -8.05 3.18
N ALA A 114 8.99 -7.02 2.64
CA ALA A 114 10.40 -6.72 2.91
C ALA A 114 10.65 -6.34 4.38
N THR A 115 9.71 -5.65 5.04
CA THR A 115 9.78 -5.37 6.48
C THR A 115 9.67 -6.67 7.28
N TRP A 116 8.67 -7.50 6.96
CA TRP A 116 8.46 -8.80 7.60
C TRP A 116 9.67 -9.73 7.44
N MET A 117 10.23 -9.86 6.23
CA MET A 117 11.41 -10.69 5.97
C MET A 117 12.61 -10.24 6.80
N ARG A 118 12.87 -8.93 6.88
CA ARG A 118 13.98 -8.40 7.69
C ARG A 118 13.75 -8.63 9.19
N ALA A 119 12.52 -8.51 9.67
CA ALA A 119 12.18 -8.83 11.06
C ALA A 119 12.39 -10.33 11.33
N PHE A 120 11.88 -11.20 10.44
CA PHE A 120 12.04 -12.65 10.54
C PHE A 120 13.52 -13.07 10.60
N ILE A 121 14.35 -12.55 9.69
CA ILE A 121 15.79 -12.82 9.68
C ILE A 121 16.46 -12.25 10.95
N GLY A 122 16.11 -11.02 11.34
CA GLY A 122 16.69 -10.34 12.49
C GLY A 122 16.39 -11.00 13.84
N GLU A 123 15.25 -11.69 13.95
CA GLU A 123 14.83 -12.44 15.15
C GLU A 123 15.28 -13.91 15.13
N HIS A 124 15.89 -14.37 14.04
CA HIS A 124 16.26 -15.77 13.90
C HIS A 124 17.45 -16.14 14.81
N PRO A 125 17.38 -17.25 15.59
CA PRO A 125 18.43 -17.61 16.55
C PRO A 125 19.84 -17.80 15.97
N GLU A 126 19.92 -18.22 14.70
CA GLU A 126 21.20 -18.41 14.00
C GLU A 126 21.73 -17.16 13.30
N TYR A 127 20.97 -16.06 13.31
CA TYR A 127 21.42 -14.83 12.67
C TYR A 127 22.40 -14.09 13.59
N GLY A 128 23.66 -14.02 13.17
CA GLY A 128 24.74 -13.39 13.94
C GLY A 128 24.79 -11.86 13.85
N HIS A 129 23.79 -11.21 13.25
CA HIS A 129 23.80 -9.78 12.90
C HIS A 129 25.00 -9.34 12.05
N ASP A 130 25.61 -10.27 11.33
CA ASP A 130 26.76 -10.09 10.45
C ASP A 130 26.37 -9.81 8.99
N SER A 131 25.07 -9.57 8.74
CA SER A 131 24.49 -9.42 7.40
C SER A 131 24.62 -10.67 6.52
N PHE A 132 25.02 -11.81 7.08
CA PHE A 132 25.06 -13.09 6.40
C PHE A 132 23.80 -13.90 6.70
N VAL A 133 23.12 -14.35 5.65
CA VAL A 133 21.89 -15.15 5.78
C VAL A 133 22.23 -16.57 5.36
N SER A 134 22.28 -17.49 6.33
CA SER A 134 22.57 -18.90 6.08
C SER A 134 21.40 -19.62 5.38
N ASP A 135 21.70 -20.71 4.69
CA ASP A 135 20.69 -21.55 4.01
C ASP A 135 19.59 -22.03 4.96
N ARG A 136 19.93 -22.23 6.25
CA ARG A 136 18.97 -22.66 7.27
C ARG A 136 17.96 -21.56 7.58
N ILE A 137 18.40 -20.31 7.74
CA ILE A 137 17.51 -19.16 7.92
C ILE A 137 16.56 -19.03 6.72
N VAL A 138 17.09 -19.16 5.50
CA VAL A 138 16.29 -19.10 4.27
C VAL A 138 15.29 -20.24 4.20
N TYR A 139 15.69 -21.47 4.55
CA TYR A 139 14.81 -22.62 4.58
C TYR A 139 13.64 -22.42 5.56
N ASP A 140 13.92 -21.95 6.77
CA ASP A 140 12.89 -21.71 7.79
C ASP A 140 11.95 -20.57 7.38
N MET A 141 12.47 -19.52 6.73
CA MET A 141 11.66 -18.46 6.13
C MET A 141 10.72 -19.03 5.05
N LEU A 142 11.24 -19.79 4.08
CA LEU A 142 10.45 -20.37 3.00
C LEU A 142 9.42 -21.38 3.50
N LYS A 143 9.78 -22.18 4.51
CA LYS A 143 8.86 -23.10 5.17
C LYS A 143 7.70 -22.34 5.82
N THR A 144 8.00 -21.23 6.49
CA THR A 144 7.01 -20.35 7.10
C THR A 144 6.06 -19.76 6.05
N VAL A 145 6.61 -19.21 4.95
CA VAL A 145 5.81 -18.70 3.81
C VAL A 145 4.91 -19.79 3.21
N ARG A 146 5.45 -21.01 3.02
CA ARG A 146 4.70 -22.14 2.48
C ARG A 146 3.56 -22.55 3.40
N ILE A 147 3.81 -22.63 4.71
CA ILE A 147 2.79 -22.94 5.72
C ILE A 147 1.68 -21.89 5.64
N PHE A 148 2.01 -20.59 5.63
CA PHE A 148 1.03 -19.53 5.46
C PHE A 148 0.18 -19.71 4.18
N GLY A 149 0.79 -20.06 3.05
CA GLY A 149 0.07 -20.34 1.81
C GLY A 149 -0.94 -21.49 1.95
N TYR A 150 -0.56 -22.58 2.61
CA TYR A 150 -1.48 -23.72 2.83
C TYR A 150 -2.62 -23.39 3.80
N TRP A 151 -2.36 -22.68 4.92
CA TRP A 151 -3.42 -22.28 5.85
C TRP A 151 -4.45 -21.37 5.20
N VAL A 152 -4.02 -20.49 4.29
CA VAL A 152 -4.94 -19.65 3.50
C VAL A 152 -5.84 -20.51 2.62
N LEU A 153 -5.25 -21.44 1.87
CA LEU A 153 -6.03 -22.30 0.97
C LEU A 153 -6.99 -23.20 1.76
N TRP A 154 -6.52 -23.85 2.83
CA TRP A 154 -7.31 -24.82 3.59
C TRP A 154 -8.39 -24.20 4.48
N PHE A 155 -8.14 -23.02 5.05
CA PHE A 155 -9.09 -22.39 5.97
C PHE A 155 -10.09 -21.46 5.25
N PHE A 156 -9.74 -20.92 4.07
CA PHE A 156 -10.60 -19.97 3.36
C PHE A 156 -11.34 -20.53 2.12
N GLU A 157 -10.92 -21.63 1.49
CA GLU A 157 -11.74 -22.27 0.44
C GLU A 157 -13.14 -22.68 0.93
N PRO A 158 -13.31 -23.27 2.14
CA PRO A 158 -14.64 -23.65 2.62
C PRO A 158 -15.56 -22.45 2.92
N LEU A 159 -14.99 -21.29 3.30
CA LEU A 159 -15.76 -20.08 3.62
C LEU A 159 -16.21 -19.29 2.38
N LEU A 160 -15.57 -19.48 1.23
CA LEU A 160 -16.02 -18.91 -0.06
C LEU A 160 -17.20 -19.69 -0.66
N LEU A 161 -17.37 -20.96 -0.30
CA LEU A 161 -18.49 -21.80 -0.75
C LEU A 161 -19.73 -21.70 0.14
N VAL A 162 -19.60 -21.21 1.39
CA VAL A 162 -20.73 -20.99 2.29
C VAL A 162 -20.90 -19.49 2.50
N GLY A 163 -21.80 -18.87 1.73
CA GLY A 163 -22.18 -17.46 1.88
C GLY A 163 -22.88 -17.22 3.22
N ILE A 164 -22.12 -17.04 4.30
CA ILE A 164 -22.67 -16.75 5.63
C ILE A 164 -22.76 -15.23 5.82
N ASN A 165 -23.96 -14.71 5.66
CA ASN A 165 -24.41 -13.45 6.25
C ASN A 165 -24.38 -13.60 7.78
N THR A 166 -23.46 -12.91 8.47
CA THR A 166 -23.59 -12.69 9.92
C THR A 166 -23.57 -11.20 10.23
N SER A 167 -24.77 -10.70 10.50
CA SER A 167 -25.03 -9.45 11.19
C SER A 167 -24.59 -9.58 12.65
N HIS A 168 -23.43 -9.03 13.02
CA HIS A 168 -23.11 -8.36 14.29
C HIS A 168 -21.60 -8.33 14.56
N GLY A 169 -21.04 -7.13 14.64
CA GLY A 169 -20.02 -6.72 15.61
C GLY A 169 -18.72 -7.54 15.74
N VAL A 170 -17.71 -7.11 14.97
CA VAL A 170 -16.27 -7.21 15.26
C VAL A 170 -15.72 -8.64 15.48
N SER A 171 -15.73 -9.47 14.43
CA SER A 171 -15.07 -10.79 14.43
C SER A 171 -13.57 -10.67 14.11
N ALA A 172 -12.74 -11.39 14.85
CA ALA A 172 -11.30 -11.56 14.64
C ALA A 172 -10.94 -12.01 13.19
N GLU A 173 -11.91 -12.49 12.42
CA GLU A 173 -11.82 -12.73 10.98
C GLU A 173 -11.46 -11.49 10.16
N TYR A 174 -11.79 -10.28 10.62
CA TYR A 174 -11.47 -9.03 9.88
C TYR A 174 -9.99 -8.62 10.03
N LEU A 175 -9.36 -9.00 11.15
CA LEU A 175 -7.92 -8.82 11.38
C LEU A 175 -7.10 -9.86 10.62
N ALA A 176 -7.60 -11.11 10.53
CA ALA A 176 -6.97 -12.15 9.71
C ALA A 176 -7.18 -11.94 8.19
N ARG A 177 -8.35 -11.48 7.75
CA ARG A 177 -8.66 -11.18 6.34
C ARG A 177 -7.77 -10.08 5.76
N ASN A 178 -7.49 -9.02 6.52
CA ASN A 178 -6.66 -7.91 6.06
C ASN A 178 -5.15 -8.19 6.12
N SER A 179 -4.71 -9.07 7.02
CA SER A 179 -3.29 -9.41 7.16
C SER A 179 -2.80 -10.46 6.16
N ILE A 180 -3.67 -11.18 5.43
CA ILE A 180 -3.23 -12.39 4.73
C ILE A 180 -3.64 -12.43 3.25
N HIS A 181 -4.85 -11.98 2.87
CA HIS A 181 -5.34 -12.11 1.48
C HIS A 181 -4.58 -11.26 0.45
N LEU A 182 -3.83 -10.24 0.90
CA LEU A 182 -3.21 -9.26 0.02
C LEU A 182 -1.68 -9.20 0.08
N TYR A 183 -1.05 -10.07 0.89
CA TYR A 183 0.40 -10.25 0.82
C TYR A 183 0.83 -11.01 -0.44
N PHE A 184 -0.04 -11.81 -1.06
CA PHE A 184 0.35 -12.81 -2.05
C PHE A 184 0.18 -12.43 -3.54
N LEU A 185 -0.44 -11.30 -3.88
CA LEU A 185 -0.64 -10.91 -5.29
C LEU A 185 0.61 -10.33 -5.98
N HIS A 186 1.78 -10.25 -5.31
CA HIS A 186 2.98 -9.66 -5.91
C HIS A 186 4.25 -10.48 -5.69
N THR A 187 4.27 -11.72 -6.19
CA THR A 187 5.42 -12.65 -6.13
C THR A 187 6.25 -12.70 -7.43
N LYS A 188 6.26 -11.65 -8.25
CA LYS A 188 6.97 -11.70 -9.56
C LYS A 188 8.15 -10.76 -9.76
N ASN A 189 8.52 -9.88 -8.83
CA ASN A 189 9.74 -9.09 -8.99
C ASN A 189 10.18 -8.46 -7.66
N THR A 190 11.15 -9.05 -6.98
CA THR A 190 12.05 -8.31 -6.08
C THR A 190 13.30 -9.15 -5.85
N GLU A 191 14.40 -8.75 -6.49
CA GLU A 191 15.75 -9.16 -6.09
C GLU A 191 16.00 -8.67 -4.66
N ILE A 192 16.41 -9.58 -3.79
CA ILE A 192 16.75 -9.28 -2.39
C ILE A 192 18.17 -8.72 -2.41
N VAL A 193 18.30 -7.39 -2.48
CA VAL A 193 19.57 -6.72 -2.18
C VAL A 193 19.51 -6.29 -0.72
N LEU A 194 20.21 -7.03 0.14
CA LEU A 194 20.55 -6.59 1.49
C LEU A 194 21.89 -5.85 1.40
N GLY A 195 21.82 -4.53 1.30
CA GLY A 195 22.96 -3.60 1.32
C GLY A 195 22.51 -2.26 1.86
#